data_AF-A0A524NEM1-F1
#
_entry.id   AF-A0A524NEM1-F1
#
_cell.length_a   1.000
_cell.length_b   1.000
_cell.length_c   1.000
_cell.angle_alpha   90.00
_cell.angle_beta   90.00
_cell.angle_gamma   90.00
#
_symmetry.space_group_name_H-M   'P 1'
#
loop_
_entity.id
_entity.type
_entity.pdbx_description
1 polymer ?
#
loop_
_entity_poly.entity_id
_entity_poly.type
_entity_poly.pdbx_seq_one_letter_code
_entity_poly.pdbx_strand_id
1 'polypeptide(L)' 'MHESLKWKSGLLSLLLLIFAFCSAYAQVRTVTGTVTSSESEALPGVNIVIQGTTQGAVTDIDGNYTINVSGP' A
#
# COMPACT_ATOMS: atom_id res chain seq x y z
N MET A 1 20.51 3.48 -42.07
CA MET A 1 19.75 2.59 -41.17
C MET A 1 20.05 2.79 -39.66
N HIS A 2 21.00 3.64 -39.27
CA HIS A 2 21.37 3.85 -37.84
C HIS A 2 20.52 4.91 -37.10
N GLU A 3 19.98 5.89 -37.83
CA GLU A 3 19.21 7.01 -37.25
C GLU A 3 17.82 6.58 -36.73
N SER A 4 17.22 5.53 -37.30
CA SER A 4 15.93 5.00 -36.87
C SER A 4 16.02 4.18 -35.57
N LEU A 5 17.21 3.75 -35.16
CA LEU A 5 17.42 3.06 -33.87
C LEU A 5 17.43 4.06 -32.71
N LYS A 6 18.08 5.22 -32.87
CA LYS A 6 18.26 6.21 -31.79
C LYS A 6 16.95 6.72 -31.19
N TRP A 7 15.95 6.97 -32.03
CA TRP A 7 14.61 7.38 -31.58
C TRP A 7 13.89 6.26 -30.83
N LYS A 8 14.02 5.02 -31.29
CA LYS A 8 13.41 3.85 -30.65
C LYS A 8 14.03 3.58 -29.27
N SER A 9 15.34 3.75 -29.14
CA SER A 9 16.06 3.66 -27.86
C SER A 9 15.64 4.76 -26.89
N GLY A 10 15.47 6.00 -27.38
CA GLY A 10 14.98 7.12 -26.57
C GLY A 10 13.55 6.93 -26.08
N LEU A 11 12.66 6.46 -26.95
CA LEU A 11 11.27 6.15 -26.62
C LEU A 11 11.17 5.00 -25.60
N LEU A 12 11.99 3.96 -25.75
CA LEU A 12 12.03 2.83 -24.81
C LEU A 12 12.54 3.26 -23.43
N SER A 13 13.56 4.12 -23.37
CA SER A 13 14.07 4.69 -22.11
C SER A 13 13.01 5.56 -21.41
N LEU A 14 12.28 6.38 -22.18
CA LEU A 14 11.18 7.19 -21.65
C LEU A 14 10.03 6.31 -21.10
N LEU A 15 9.67 5.24 -21.81
CA LEU A 15 8.66 4.28 -21.36
C LEU A 15 9.08 3.59 -20.06
N LEU A 16 10.35 3.19 -19.94
CA LEU A 16 10.89 2.55 -18.73
C LEU A 16 10.86 3.51 -17.53
N LEU A 17 11.21 4.78 -17.74
CA LEU A 17 11.12 5.83 -16.71
C LEU A 17 9.69 6.01 -16.21
N ILE A 18 8.73 6.13 -17.12
CA ILE A 18 7.30 6.27 -16.76
C ILE A 18 6.81 5.04 -15.97
N PHE A 19 7.23 3.84 -16.36
CA PHE A 19 6.87 2.61 -15.65
C PHE A 19 7.45 2.56 -14.22
N ALA A 20 8.71 3.00 -14.04
CA ALA A 20 9.35 3.05 -12.72
C ALA A 20 8.70 4.08 -11.77
N PHE A 21 8.19 5.19 -12.28
CA PHE A 21 7.43 6.13 -11.46
C PHE A 21 6.06 5.58 -11.06
N CYS A 22 5.40 4.80 -11.93
CA CYS A 22 4.10 4.21 -11.64
C CYS A 22 4.17 3.16 -10.51
N SER A 23 5.23 2.34 -10.49
CA SER A 23 5.43 1.36 -9.41
C SER A 23 5.69 2.02 -8.04
N ALA A 24 6.27 3.21 -8.01
CA ALA A 24 6.51 3.95 -6.77
C ALA A 24 5.23 4.46 -6.08
N TYR A 25 4.09 4.55 -6.76
CA TYR A 25 2.82 4.95 -6.11
C TYR A 25 2.04 3.75 -5.55
N ALA A 26 2.42 2.52 -5.87
CA ALA A 26 1.70 1.30 -5.46
C ALA A 26 2.23 0.65 -4.17
N GLN A 27 3.23 1.24 -3.52
CA GLN A 27 3.92 0.66 -2.35
C GLN A 27 3.11 0.75 -1.05
N VAL A 28 2.11 1.63 -0.97
CA VAL A 28 1.21 1.73 0.20
C VAL A 28 -0.03 0.88 -0.05
N ARG A 29 -0.21 -0.13 0.79
CA ARG A 29 -1.41 -0.97 0.80
C ARG A 29 -2.28 -0.62 1.99
N THR A 30 -3.56 -0.40 1.75
CA THR A 30 -4.54 -0.23 2.83
C THR A 30 -5.09 -1.61 3.23
N VAL A 31 -5.05 -1.92 4.52
CA VAL A 31 -5.67 -3.09 5.13
C VAL A 31 -6.81 -2.62 6.01
N THR A 32 -7.99 -3.23 5.81
CA THR A 32 -9.18 -2.96 6.60
C THR A 32 -9.68 -4.25 7.23
N GLY A 33 -10.43 -4.12 8.33
CA GLY A 33 -11.06 -5.25 8.98
C GLY A 33 -11.85 -4.81 10.20
N THR A 34 -12.40 -5.79 10.91
CA THR A 34 -13.20 -5.58 12.12
C THR A 34 -12.66 -6.49 13.22
N VAL A 35 -12.48 -5.93 14.42
CA VAL A 35 -12.06 -6.69 15.60
C VAL A 35 -13.30 -7.09 16.39
N THR A 36 -13.43 -8.38 16.66
CA THR A 36 -14.57 -8.95 17.40
C THR A 36 -14.11 -9.84 18.56
N SER A 37 -14.96 -9.94 19.57
CA SER A 37 -14.82 -10.89 20.68
C SER A 37 -15.17 -12.33 20.24
N SER A 38 -14.92 -13.32 21.09
CA SER A 38 -15.34 -14.70 20.88
C SER A 38 -16.86 -14.86 20.71
N GLU A 39 -17.65 -13.89 21.21
CA GLU A 39 -19.10 -13.85 21.09
C GLU A 39 -19.59 -13.05 19.88
N SER A 40 -18.69 -12.71 18.94
CA SER A 40 -18.97 -11.89 17.73
C SER A 40 -19.36 -10.43 18.00
N GLU A 41 -19.11 -9.93 19.21
CA GLU A 41 -19.33 -8.51 19.54
C GLU A 41 -18.16 -7.64 19.05
N ALA A 42 -18.46 -6.47 18.50
CA ALA A 42 -17.45 -5.51 18.03
C ALA A 42 -16.63 -4.93 19.20
N LEU A 43 -15.32 -4.80 19.01
CA LEU A 43 -14.42 -4.30 20.05
C LEU A 43 -13.88 -2.91 19.70
N PRO A 44 -14.42 -1.84 20.31
CA PRO A 44 -13.92 -0.48 20.13
C PRO A 44 -12.66 -0.20 20.96
N GLY A 45 -11.80 0.70 20.48
CA GLY A 45 -10.61 1.14 21.20
C GLY A 45 -9.44 0.14 21.24
N VAL A 46 -9.47 -0.91 20.42
CA VAL A 46 -8.38 -1.88 20.30
C VAL A 46 -7.25 -1.26 19.51
N ASN A 47 -6.02 -1.39 20.02
CA ASN A 47 -4.81 -0.91 19.35
C ASN A 47 -4.22 -2.01 18.44
N ILE A 48 -4.12 -1.74 17.14
CA ILE A 48 -3.47 -2.58 16.13
C ILE A 48 -2.12 -1.98 15.79
N VAL A 49 -1.05 -2.78 15.86
CA VAL A 49 0.32 -2.33 15.54
C VAL A 49 0.95 -3.21 14.47
N ILE A 50 1.57 -2.59 13.47
CA ILE A 50 2.33 -3.32 12.43
C ILE A 50 3.64 -3.79 13.06
N GLN A 51 3.85 -5.11 13.04
CA GLN A 51 5.03 -5.74 13.63
C GLN A 51 6.33 -5.13 13.09
N GLY A 52 7.25 -4.78 14.00
CA GLY A 52 8.53 -4.18 13.65
C GLY A 52 8.49 -2.68 13.33
N THR A 53 7.33 -2.03 13.50
CA THR A 53 7.18 -0.58 13.29
C THR A 53 6.50 0.09 14.49
N THR A 54 6.47 1.42 14.49
CA THR A 54 5.66 2.22 15.44
C THR A 54 4.31 2.63 14.85
N GLN A 55 3.97 2.13 13.65
CA GLN A 55 2.73 2.46 12.96
C GLN A 55 1.59 1.55 13.44
N GLY A 56 0.42 2.15 13.64
CA GLY A 56 -0.75 1.46 14.16
C GLY A 56 -2.06 2.17 13.82
N ALA A 57 -3.17 1.53 14.19
CA ALA A 57 -4.52 2.07 14.07
C ALA A 57 -5.34 1.64 15.30
N VAL A 58 -6.37 2.42 15.63
CA VAL A 58 -7.30 2.10 16.72
C VAL A 58 -8.67 1.82 16.12
N THR A 59 -9.37 0.81 16.65
CA THR A 59 -10.73 0.49 16.18
C THR A 59 -11.75 1.57 16.55
N ASP A 60 -12.71 1.81 15.65
CA ASP A 60 -13.86 2.69 15.89
C ASP A 60 -14.95 2.03 16.75
N ILE A 61 -16.11 2.70 16.88
CA ILE A 61 -17.25 2.23 17.70
C ILE A 61 -17.84 0.90 17.21
N ASP A 62 -17.69 0.62 15.91
CA ASP A 62 -18.18 -0.61 15.27
C ASP A 62 -17.07 -1.68 15.19
N GLY A 63 -15.92 -1.44 15.84
CA GLY A 63 -14.77 -2.35 15.86
C GLY A 63 -13.96 -2.32 14.57
N ASN A 64 -14.24 -1.42 13.63
CA ASN A 64 -13.55 -1.37 12.34
C ASN A 64 -12.20 -0.67 12.47
N TYR A 65 -11.23 -1.12 11.69
CA TYR A 65 -9.93 -0.46 11.54
C TYR A 65 -9.57 -0.31 10.07
N THR A 66 -8.76 0.72 9.80
CA THR A 66 -8.08 0.94 8.53
C THR A 66 -6.64 1.28 8.84
N ILE A 67 -5.70 0.54 8.26
CA ILE A 67 -4.27 0.76 8.47
C ILE A 67 -3.52 0.70 7.14
N ASN A 68 -2.61 1.65 6.95
CA ASN A 68 -1.74 1.67 5.78
C ASN A 68 -0.45 0.91 6.12
N VAL A 69 -0.18 -0.14 5.35
CA VAL A 69 1.07 -0.92 5.42
C VAL A 69 1.89 -0.62 4.17
N SER A 70 3.13 -0.23 4.38
CA SER A 70 4.14 -0.26 3.32
C SER A 70 4.46 -1.72 3.01
N GLY A 71 4.41 -2.11 1.74
CA GLY A 71 4.92 -3.41 1.30
C GLY A 71 6.44 -3.52 1.56
N PRO A 72 7.00 -4.74 1.54
CA PRO A 72 8.46 -4.91 1.47
C PRO A 72 9.06 -4.25 0.23
#